data_AF-A0A956BM57-F1
#
_entry.id   AF-A0A956BM57-F1
#
_cell.length_a   1.000
_cell.length_b   1.000
_cell.length_c   1.000
_cell.angle_alpha   90.00
_cell.angle_beta   90.00
_cell.angle_gamma   90.00
#
_symmetry.space_group_name_H-M   'P 1'
#
loop_
_entity.id
_entity.type
_entity.pdbx_description
1 polymer ?
#
loop_
_entity_poly.entity_id
_entity_poly.type
_entity_poly.pdbx_seq_one_letter_code
_entity_poly.pdbx_strand_id
1 'polypeptide(L)'
;MRNALVRRASTALQADPDTRRWLSFVRDIPRITDHRAAELARAFRAGDAHAGEQLVAAHLYVVLQVAMRLRVRADSAFDLIQEGNAGLLDALHRFEPDRGVPFSAYSRYWARARMLAFLSTHSRLVQPGRPTRRRVAALLSEVERREARGE
;
A
#
# COMPACT_ATOMS: atom_id res chain seq x y z
N MET A 1 16.34 -10.57 -7.20
CA MET A 1 14.87 -10.49 -6.94
C MET A 1 14.32 -9.07 -6.72
N ARG A 2 15.08 -8.13 -6.12
CA ARG A 2 14.70 -6.72 -5.84
C ARG A 2 14.15 -5.89 -7.02
N ASN A 3 14.55 -6.22 -8.26
CA ASN A 3 14.27 -5.39 -9.45
C ASN A 3 13.06 -5.86 -10.30
N ALA A 4 12.73 -7.16 -10.28
CA ALA A 4 11.73 -7.73 -11.19
C ALA A 4 10.27 -7.48 -10.73
N LEU A 5 10.03 -7.50 -9.42
CA LEU A 5 8.72 -7.19 -8.84
C LEU A 5 8.37 -5.72 -9.03
N VAL A 6 9.32 -4.82 -8.72
CA VAL A 6 9.17 -3.37 -8.92
C VAL A 6 8.85 -3.07 -10.38
N ARG A 7 9.57 -3.67 -11.35
CA ARG A 7 9.34 -3.47 -12.80
C ARG A 7 7.95 -3.88 -13.31
N ARG A 8 7.33 -4.95 -12.77
CA ARG A 8 6.03 -5.45 -13.25
C ARG A 8 4.83 -4.74 -12.62
N ALA A 9 4.93 -4.31 -11.36
CA ALA A 9 3.90 -3.45 -10.75
C ALA A 9 4.05 -1.98 -11.17
N SER A 10 5.24 -1.60 -11.66
CA SER A 10 5.63 -0.27 -12.15
C SER A 10 4.57 0.34 -13.06
N THR A 11 4.11 -0.36 -14.10
CA THR A 11 3.32 0.29 -15.15
C THR A 11 1.93 0.70 -14.69
N ALA A 12 1.28 -0.08 -13.82
CA ALA A 12 -0.04 0.24 -13.31
C ALA A 12 0.01 1.30 -12.20
N LEU A 13 1.00 1.24 -11.31
CA LEU A 13 1.17 2.22 -10.23
C LEU A 13 1.74 3.55 -10.77
N GLN A 14 2.43 3.57 -11.92
CA GLN A 14 3.02 4.79 -12.47
C GLN A 14 2.08 5.61 -13.38
N ALA A 15 0.84 5.17 -13.61
CA ALA A 15 -0.10 5.94 -14.41
C ALA A 15 -0.47 7.27 -13.73
N ASP A 16 -0.57 7.25 -12.40
CA ASP A 16 -0.92 8.40 -11.57
C ASP A 16 0.32 9.26 -11.22
N PRO A 17 0.29 10.60 -11.45
CA PRO A 17 1.40 11.50 -11.12
C PRO A 17 1.79 11.50 -9.63
N ASP A 18 0.83 11.41 -8.72
CA ASP A 18 1.09 11.46 -7.27
C ASP A 18 1.77 10.19 -6.79
N THR A 19 1.30 9.03 -7.27
CA THR A 19 1.94 7.74 -7.04
C THR A 19 3.38 7.75 -7.57
N ARG A 20 3.64 8.32 -8.75
CA ARG A 20 5.02 8.44 -9.28
C ARG A 20 5.92 9.28 -8.39
N ARG A 21 5.44 10.43 -7.91
CA ARG A 21 6.20 11.32 -7.01
C ARG A 21 6.52 10.60 -5.70
N TRP A 22 5.54 9.93 -5.12
CA TRP A 22 5.71 9.13 -3.90
C TRP A 22 6.71 7.99 -4.10
N LEU A 23 6.64 7.26 -5.22
CA LEU A 23 7.60 6.19 -5.53
C LEU A 23 9.03 6.71 -5.65
N SER A 24 9.23 7.89 -6.25
CA SER A 24 10.55 8.52 -6.31
C SER A 24 11.06 8.86 -4.92
N PHE A 25 10.23 9.48 -4.09
CA PHE A 25 10.56 9.81 -2.70
C PHE A 25 10.96 8.56 -1.91
N VAL A 26 10.15 7.50 -1.92
CA VAL A 26 10.41 6.27 -1.15
C VAL A 26 11.67 5.54 -1.62
N ARG A 27 12.01 5.62 -2.91
CA ARG A 27 13.22 5.00 -3.47
C ARG A 27 14.49 5.60 -2.87
N ASP A 28 14.47 6.89 -2.58
CA ASP A 28 15.65 7.65 -2.19
C ASP A 28 15.89 7.61 -0.67
N ILE A 29 14.97 7.03 0.10
CA ILE A 29 15.10 6.85 1.56
C ILE A 29 16.03 5.68 1.89
N PRO A 30 17.09 5.90 2.70
CA PRO A 30 17.97 4.83 3.17
C PRO A 30 17.24 3.83 4.06
N ARG A 31 17.60 2.55 3.93
CA ARG A 31 17.13 1.52 4.86
C ARG A 31 17.95 1.55 6.14
N ILE A 32 17.28 1.30 7.26
CA ILE A 32 17.91 1.15 8.57
C ILE A 32 17.95 -0.32 8.98
N THR A 33 18.84 -0.65 9.91
CA THR A 33 18.91 -1.98 10.52
C THR A 33 17.79 -2.19 11.53
N ASP A 34 17.46 -3.44 11.84
CA ASP A 34 16.46 -3.74 12.87
C ASP A 34 16.87 -3.21 14.26
N HIS A 35 18.19 -3.19 14.55
CA HIS A 35 18.73 -2.57 15.75
C HIS A 35 18.41 -1.07 15.80
N ARG A 36 18.73 -0.33 14.72
CA ARG A 36 18.43 1.11 14.63
C ARG A 36 16.93 1.39 14.69
N ALA A 37 16.11 0.51 14.11
CA ALA A 37 14.67 0.62 14.20
C ALA A 37 14.17 0.48 15.65
N ALA A 38 14.73 -0.46 16.41
CA ALA A 38 14.42 -0.62 17.83
C ALA A 38 14.84 0.60 18.67
N GLU A 39 16.03 1.17 18.40
CA GLU A 39 16.47 2.42 19.05
C GLU A 39 15.50 3.57 18.81
N LEU A 40 15.12 3.82 17.55
CA LEU A 40 14.18 4.88 17.18
C LEU A 40 12.81 4.64 17.82
N ALA A 41 12.34 3.39 17.87
CA ALA A 41 11.09 3.05 18.54
C ALA A 41 11.14 3.35 20.05
N ARG A 42 12.25 3.04 20.73
CA ARG A 42 12.42 3.36 22.16
C ARG A 42 12.45 4.88 22.38
N ALA A 43 13.18 5.62 21.55
CA ALA A 43 13.24 7.08 21.62
C ALA A 43 11.86 7.71 21.40
N PHE A 44 11.10 7.24 20.41
CA PHE A 44 9.72 7.69 20.18
C PHE A 44 8.83 7.48 21.41
N ARG A 45 8.91 6.29 22.04
CA ARG A 45 8.17 6.01 23.28
C ARG A 45 8.61 6.87 24.46
N ALA A 46 9.84 7.37 24.45
CA ALA A 46 10.35 8.32 25.44
C ALA A 46 9.95 9.78 25.14
N GLY A 47 9.19 10.04 24.07
CA GLY A 47 8.68 11.36 23.71
C GLY A 47 9.35 12.03 22.51
N ASP A 48 10.34 11.37 21.87
CA ASP A 48 10.99 11.91 20.67
C ASP A 48 10.14 11.66 19.42
N ALA A 49 9.29 12.65 19.08
CA ALA A 49 8.47 12.59 17.87
C ALA A 49 9.29 12.40 16.59
N HIS A 50 10.48 13.01 16.52
CA HIS A 50 11.32 12.96 15.34
C HIS A 50 11.92 11.56 15.13
N ALA A 51 12.20 10.82 16.20
CA ALA A 51 12.58 9.41 16.09
C ALA A 51 11.46 8.56 15.44
N GLY A 52 10.20 8.86 15.76
CA GLY A 52 9.03 8.22 15.14
C GLY A 52 8.95 8.51 13.64
N GLU A 53 9.17 9.76 13.24
CA GLU A 53 9.21 10.17 11.82
C GLU A 53 10.30 9.42 11.05
N GLN A 54 11.53 9.36 11.60
CA GLN A 54 12.64 8.62 10.99
C GLN A 54 12.31 7.13 10.85
N LEU A 55 11.71 6.53 11.88
CA LEU A 55 11.34 5.11 11.87
C LEU A 55 10.30 4.82 10.78
N VAL A 56 9.25 5.64 10.68
CA VAL A 56 8.19 5.49 9.67
C VAL A 56 8.75 5.72 8.27
N ALA A 57 9.52 6.79 8.06
CA ALA A 57 10.12 7.12 6.77
C ALA A 57 10.96 5.97 6.23
N ALA A 58 11.83 5.40 7.06
CA ALA A 58 12.69 4.26 6.68
C ALA A 58 11.90 2.98 6.32
N HIS A 59 10.62 2.91 6.65
CA HIS A 59 9.75 1.75 6.42
C HIS A 59 8.63 1.99 5.40
N LEU A 60 8.57 3.16 4.74
CA LEU A 60 7.59 3.43 3.67
C LEU A 60 7.63 2.40 2.53
N TYR A 61 8.78 1.76 2.29
CA TYR A 61 8.89 0.68 1.31
C TYR A 61 7.98 -0.53 1.62
N VAL A 62 7.62 -0.74 2.88
CA VAL A 62 6.73 -1.84 3.30
C VAL A 62 5.34 -1.65 2.70
N VAL A 63 4.84 -0.40 2.69
CA VAL A 63 3.56 -0.03 2.07
C VAL A 63 3.55 -0.38 0.60
N LEU A 64 4.61 -0.01 -0.13
CA LEU A 64 4.76 -0.38 -1.53
C LEU A 64 4.73 -1.91 -1.73
N GLN A 65 5.47 -2.66 -0.90
CA GLN A 65 5.49 -4.13 -0.98
C GLN A 65 4.13 -4.78 -0.72
N VAL A 66 3.28 -4.17 0.11
CA VAL A 66 1.91 -4.64 0.36
C VAL A 66 1.01 -4.26 -0.81
N ALA A 67 1.01 -2.99 -1.22
CA ALA A 67 0.19 -2.49 -2.33
C ALA A 67 0.42 -3.28 -3.62
N MET A 68 1.67 -3.59 -3.96
CA MET A 68 2.00 -4.38 -5.15
C MET A 68 1.40 -5.80 -5.17
N ARG A 69 1.03 -6.34 -4.01
CA ARG A 69 0.37 -7.65 -3.91
C ARG A 69 -1.16 -7.54 -4.00
N LEU A 70 -1.71 -6.35 -3.79
CA LEU A 70 -3.14 -6.08 -3.90
C LEU A 70 -3.44 -5.67 -5.35
N ARG A 71 -4.39 -6.35 -5.99
CA ARG A 71 -4.78 -6.08 -7.39
C ARG A 71 -5.76 -4.91 -7.45
N VAL A 72 -5.27 -3.71 -7.20
CA VAL A 72 -6.06 -2.46 -7.27
C VAL A 72 -5.94 -1.81 -8.65
N ARG A 73 -6.95 -1.05 -9.05
CA ARG A 73 -6.88 -0.23 -10.27
C ARG A 73 -5.82 0.86 -10.15
N ALA A 74 -5.22 1.23 -11.28
CA ALA A 74 -4.16 2.24 -11.37
C ALA A 74 -4.57 3.61 -10.82
N ASP A 75 -5.81 4.03 -11.09
CA ASP A 75 -6.39 5.33 -10.69
C ASP A 75 -6.74 5.42 -9.20
N SER A 76 -6.70 4.31 -8.47
CA SER A 76 -6.99 4.26 -7.02
C SER A 76 -5.77 3.80 -6.21
N ALA A 77 -4.61 3.70 -6.86
CA ALA A 77 -3.39 3.21 -6.26
C ALA A 77 -2.88 4.15 -5.16
N PHE A 78 -2.98 5.46 -5.38
CA PHE A 78 -2.48 6.45 -4.43
C PHE A 78 -3.29 6.41 -3.13
N ASP A 79 -4.62 6.42 -3.20
CA ASP A 79 -5.48 6.32 -2.02
C ASP A 79 -5.17 5.07 -1.19
N LEU A 80 -4.98 3.92 -1.86
CA LEU A 80 -4.59 2.68 -1.19
C LEU A 80 -3.23 2.80 -0.50
N ILE A 81 -2.26 3.47 -1.14
CA ILE A 81 -0.93 3.74 -0.55
C ILE A 81 -1.07 4.63 0.69
N GLN A 82 -1.92 5.66 0.64
CA GLN A 82 -2.16 6.56 1.76
C GLN A 82 -2.75 5.82 2.96
N GLU A 83 -3.71 4.91 2.75
CA GLU A 83 -4.23 4.05 3.81
C GLU A 83 -3.16 3.12 4.39
N GLY A 84 -2.29 2.59 3.54
CA GLY A 84 -1.12 1.84 3.97
C GLY A 84 -0.17 2.66 4.85
N ASN A 85 0.10 3.91 4.47
CA ASN A 85 0.94 4.83 5.23
C ASN A 85 0.31 5.13 6.60
N ALA A 86 -1.02 5.32 6.66
CA ALA A 86 -1.74 5.43 7.94
C ALA A 86 -1.60 4.15 8.79
N GLY A 87 -1.51 2.98 8.16
CA GLY A 87 -1.17 1.71 8.83
C GLY A 87 0.23 1.67 9.42
N LEU A 88 1.21 2.34 8.82
CA LEU A 88 2.55 2.48 9.43
C LEU A 88 2.51 3.34 10.69
N LEU A 89 1.75 4.44 10.67
CA LEU A 89 1.55 5.28 11.86
C LEU A 89 0.85 4.50 12.97
N ASP A 90 -0.16 3.71 12.63
CA ASP A 90 -0.80 2.78 13.56
C ASP A 90 0.17 1.78 14.18
N ALA A 91 1.09 1.25 13.37
CA ALA A 91 2.12 0.34 13.83
C ALA A 91 3.09 1.05 14.77
N LEU A 92 3.54 2.25 14.43
CA LEU A 92 4.47 3.05 15.26
C LEU A 92 3.93 3.21 16.69
N HIS A 93 2.67 3.62 16.84
CA HIS A 93 2.06 3.86 18.16
C HIS A 93 1.89 2.60 19.01
N ARG A 94 1.76 1.43 18.39
CA ARG A 94 1.49 0.15 19.07
C ARG A 94 2.71 -0.76 19.17
N PHE A 95 3.82 -0.39 18.53
CA PHE A 95 5.00 -1.22 18.47
C PHE A 95 5.72 -1.29 19.82
N GLU A 96 6.15 -2.50 20.17
CA GLU A 96 6.94 -2.80 21.35
C GLU A 96 8.29 -3.39 20.91
N PRO A 97 9.39 -2.61 20.97
CA PRO A 97 10.68 -3.03 20.43
C PRO A 97 11.29 -4.23 21.16
N ASP A 98 10.91 -4.46 22.41
CA ASP A 98 11.50 -5.50 23.27
C ASP A 98 10.83 -6.88 23.11
N ARG A 99 9.78 -6.99 22.28
CA ARG A 99 9.10 -8.28 21.98
C ARG A 99 9.80 -9.14 20.92
N GLY A 100 10.96 -8.73 20.42
CA GLY A 100 11.78 -9.52 19.48
C GLY A 100 11.22 -9.62 18.05
N VAL A 101 10.18 -8.86 17.70
CA VAL A 101 9.63 -8.80 16.34
C VAL A 101 10.17 -7.55 15.63
N PRO A 102 10.80 -7.67 14.44
CA PRO A 102 11.25 -6.51 13.68
C PRO A 102 10.09 -5.56 13.32
N PHE A 103 10.32 -4.25 13.39
CA PHE A 103 9.31 -3.26 13.01
C PHE A 103 8.82 -3.46 11.57
N SER A 104 9.70 -3.88 10.65
CA SER A 104 9.34 -4.19 9.27
C SER A 104 8.31 -5.32 9.12
N ALA A 105 8.31 -6.29 10.03
CA ALA A 105 7.33 -7.37 10.06
C ALA A 105 6.01 -6.89 10.68
N TYR A 106 6.09 -6.19 11.81
CA TYR A 106 4.95 -5.65 12.52
C TYR A 106 4.16 -4.63 11.68
N SER A 107 4.86 -3.66 11.10
CA SER A 107 4.28 -2.61 10.26
C SER A 107 3.63 -3.13 8.99
N ARG A 108 4.13 -4.24 8.42
CA ARG A 108 3.51 -4.91 7.27
C ARG A 108 2.11 -5.41 7.56
N TYR A 109 1.88 -5.93 8.77
CA TYR A 109 0.55 -6.39 9.18
C TYR A 109 -0.44 -5.22 9.19
N TRP A 110 -0.08 -4.11 9.85
CA TRP A 110 -0.95 -2.93 9.95
C TRP A 110 -1.20 -2.25 8.61
N ALA A 111 -0.17 -2.09 7.78
CA ALA A 111 -0.33 -1.55 6.43
C ALA A 111 -1.30 -2.41 5.61
N ARG A 112 -1.17 -3.74 5.67
CA ARG A 112 -2.10 -4.65 5.00
C ARG A 112 -3.52 -4.57 5.55
N ALA A 113 -3.67 -4.53 6.88
CA ALA A 113 -4.98 -4.46 7.52
C ALA A 113 -5.75 -3.20 7.10
N ARG A 114 -5.11 -2.02 7.16
CA ARG A 114 -5.69 -0.75 6.69
C ARG A 114 -6.09 -0.79 5.22
N MET A 115 -5.18 -1.23 4.36
CA MET A 115 -5.47 -1.36 2.92
C MET A 115 -6.64 -2.31 2.64
N LEU A 116 -6.73 -3.45 3.33
CA LEU A 116 -7.84 -4.38 3.14
C LEU A 116 -9.17 -3.83 3.64
N ALA A 117 -9.18 -3.09 4.76
CA ALA A 117 -10.37 -2.41 5.27
C ALA A 117 -10.85 -1.30 4.31
N PHE A 118 -9.92 -0.58 3.69
CA PHE A 118 -10.25 0.39 2.65
C PHE A 118 -10.88 -0.28 1.42
N LEU A 119 -10.30 -1.39 0.95
CA LEU A 119 -10.85 -2.14 -0.19
C LEU A 119 -12.21 -2.80 0.13
N SER A 120 -12.47 -3.19 1.38
CA SER A 120 -13.76 -3.78 1.75
C SER A 120 -14.89 -2.74 1.75
N THR A 121 -14.58 -1.48 2.10
CA THR A 121 -15.52 -0.36 2.02
C THR A 121 -15.65 0.20 0.60
N HIS A 122 -14.61 0.06 -0.23
CA HIS A 122 -14.55 0.55 -1.60
C HIS A 122 -14.37 -0.58 -2.63
N SER A 123 -15.30 -1.53 -2.63
CA SER A 123 -15.19 -2.78 -3.43
C SER A 123 -15.04 -2.57 -4.94
N ARG A 124 -15.51 -1.42 -5.47
CA ARG A 124 -15.39 -1.05 -6.90
C ARG A 124 -13.94 -0.76 -7.35
N LEU A 125 -13.02 -0.54 -6.41
CA LEU A 125 -11.61 -0.24 -6.70
C LEU A 125 -10.79 -1.50 -7.01
N VAL A 126 -11.31 -2.68 -6.65
CA VAL A 126 -10.63 -3.95 -6.88
C VAL A 126 -10.72 -4.31 -8.36
N GLN A 127 -9.58 -4.67 -8.96
CA GLN A 127 -9.52 -5.10 -10.34
C GLN A 127 -10.03 -6.55 -10.48
N PRO A 128 -11.18 -6.80 -11.14
CA PRO A 128 -11.69 -8.16 -11.26
C PRO A 128 -10.74 -9.05 -12.08
N GLY A 129 -10.73 -10.35 -11.78
CA GLY A 129 -9.94 -11.33 -12.52
C GLY A 129 -10.32 -11.40 -14.01
N ARG A 130 -9.45 -11.91 -14.88
CA ARG A 130 -9.71 -11.99 -16.34
C ARG A 130 -11.05 -12.68 -16.69
N PRO A 131 -11.44 -13.81 -16.07
CA PRO A 131 -12.74 -14.43 -16.34
C PRO A 131 -13.91 -13.52 -15.95
N THR A 132 -13.83 -12.90 -14.77
CA THR A 132 -14.83 -11.95 -14.26
C THR A 132 -14.93 -10.72 -15.14
N ARG A 133 -13.80 -10.16 -15.59
CA ARG A 133 -13.75 -9.01 -16.50
C ARG A 133 -14.46 -9.27 -17.82
N ARG A 134 -14.21 -10.42 -18.45
CA ARG A 134 -14.90 -10.82 -19.68
C ARG A 134 -16.41 -10.91 -19.48
N ARG A 135 -16.84 -11.50 -18.36
CA ARG A 135 -18.26 -11.63 -18.02
C ARG A 135 -18.93 -10.27 -17.79
N VAL A 136 -18.28 -9.37 -17.04
CA VAL A 136 -18.79 -8.01 -16.83
C VAL A 136 -18.86 -7.24 -18.14
N ALA A 137 -17.83 -7.29 -18.99
CA ALA A 137 -17.85 -6.63 -20.30
C ALA A 137 -18.98 -7.17 -21.20
N ALA A 138 -19.18 -8.48 -21.23
CA ALA A 138 -20.29 -9.08 -22.00
C ALA A 138 -21.66 -8.63 -21.49
N LEU A 139 -21.85 -8.52 -20.17
CA LEU A 139 -23.08 -8.00 -19.58
C LEU A 139 -23.30 -6.52 -19.91
N LEU A 140 -22.28 -5.68 -19.81
CA LEU A 140 -22.38 -4.26 -20.13
C LEU A 140 -22.73 -4.05 -21.60
N SER A 141 -22.06 -4.74 -22.52
CA SER A 141 -22.39 -4.67 -23.94
C SER A 141 -23.77 -5.25 -24.29
N GLU A 142 -24.34 -6.12 -23.45
CA GLU A 142 -25.71 -6.61 -23.61
C GLU A 142 -26.73 -5.57 -23.12
N VAL A 143 -26.45 -4.88 -22.01
CA VAL A 143 -27.26 -3.76 -21.51
C VAL A 143 -27.30 -2.62 -22.53
N GLU A 144 -26.15 -2.18 -23.05
CA GLU A 144 -26.06 -1.14 -24.08
C GLU A 144 -26.86 -1.52 -25.35
N ARG A 145 -26.84 -2.80 -25.74
CA ARG A 145 -27.61 -3.30 -26.89
C ARG A 145 -29.13 -3.32 -26.63
N ARG A 146 -29.57 -3.51 -25.39
CA ARG A 146 -31.00 -3.44 -25.02
C ARG A 146 -31.49 -2.00 -24.98
N GLU A 147 -30.71 -1.12 -24.38
CA GLU A 147 -30.99 0.33 -24.36
C GLU A 147 -31.05 0.92 -25.78
N ALA A 148 -30.15 0.51 -26.68
CA ALA A 148 -30.19 0.92 -28.09
C ALA A 148 -31.39 0.36 -28.88
N ARG A 149 -32.04 -0.69 -28.37
CA ARG A 149 -33.27 -1.28 -28.94
C ARG A 149 -34.55 -0.70 -28.33
N GLY A 150 -34.44 0.15 -27.31
CA GLY A 150 -35.58 0.80 -26.65
C GLY A 150 -36.46 -0.14 -25.82
N GLU A 151 -35.90 -1.24 -25.31
CA GLU A 151 -36.53 -2.16 -24.33
C GLU A 151 -36.17 -1.75 -22.89
#